data_AF-A0A810P0E2-F1
#
_entry.id   AF-A0A810P0E2-F1
#
_cell.length_a   1.000
_cell.length_b   1.000
_cell.length_c   1.000
_cell.angle_alpha   90.00
_cell.angle_beta   90.00
_cell.angle_gamma   90.00
#
_symmetry.space_group_name_H-M   'P 1'
#
loop_
_entity.id
_entity.type
_entity.pdbx_description
1 polymer ?
#
loop_
_entity_poly.entity_id
_entity_poly.type
_entity_poly.pdbx_seq_one_letter_code
_entity_poly.pdbx_strand_id
1 'polypeptide(L)'
;MFVAPDYPRGTLADVLPGALAALGLPHADPLGLAARLDGVRRVAVLLVDGMGWHQLPALAEVGPVIAATLRGELGTALRTTCGFPSTTPTSLVSLATGALPGAHGVLAFNTIVPGTGRVLNHTLWADDPPPRQWVPVPPRYRAAAAAGIDVAVVNRPEYAGSGLTVATTDGARYLPAADADELAAGMLGALKEAAPPALVYGYHPQLDKAGHGHGLTSAQWADAAAEVDALLARLVGGLPEDAALLVTADHGQLDVPLDRRVDVHADPALAAGVRVVTGEPRVRYLHTEPGAAADVAAAWRELAGHAAWIGTRDEAIATGWYGPMDARHAARLGDVVAVCRDNWAVLATATDAPSVARLVAMHGSLTEAEMRIPVLLYRS
;
A
#
# COMPACT_ATOMS: atom_id res chain seq x y z
N MET A 1 18.85 -1.37 6.78
CA MET A 1 18.25 -1.63 8.12
C MET A 1 16.74 -1.81 7.98
N PHE A 2 16.09 -2.61 8.83
CA PHE A 2 14.62 -2.80 8.81
C PHE A 2 13.88 -1.87 9.77
N VAL A 3 12.66 -1.50 9.37
CA VAL A 3 11.68 -0.70 10.10
C VAL A 3 10.40 -1.52 10.20
N ALA A 4 10.09 -2.02 11.39
CA ALA A 4 8.79 -2.66 11.63
C ALA A 4 7.65 -1.63 11.57
N PRO A 5 6.42 -2.02 11.21
CA PRO A 5 5.25 -1.14 11.29
C PRO A 5 5.01 -0.62 12.72
N ASP A 6 4.73 0.67 12.87
CA ASP A 6 4.54 1.32 14.18
C ASP A 6 3.07 1.25 14.66
N TYR A 7 2.48 0.04 14.64
CA TYR A 7 1.07 -0.19 14.98
C TYR A 7 0.60 0.49 16.29
N PRO A 8 1.39 0.55 17.39
CA PRO A 8 0.95 1.24 18.62
C PRO A 8 0.87 2.77 18.51
N ARG A 9 1.53 3.39 17.51
CA ARG A 9 1.57 4.85 17.31
C ARG A 9 0.85 5.31 16.03
N GLY A 10 0.18 4.38 15.37
CA GLY A 10 -0.58 4.63 14.16
C GLY A 10 0.25 4.45 12.89
N THR A 11 -0.44 3.93 11.88
CA THR A 11 0.06 3.54 10.55
C THR A 11 -0.91 3.99 9.47
N LEU A 12 -0.66 3.62 8.20
CA LEU A 12 -1.64 3.80 7.12
C LEU A 12 -3.06 3.29 7.46
N ALA A 13 -3.16 2.17 8.20
CA ALA A 13 -4.44 1.60 8.59
C ALA A 13 -5.26 2.55 9.49
N ASP A 14 -4.61 3.51 10.15
CA ASP A 14 -5.23 4.44 11.09
C ASP A 14 -5.63 5.78 10.45
N VAL A 15 -5.23 6.03 9.18
CA VAL A 15 -5.56 7.28 8.46
C VAL A 15 -7.06 7.42 8.22
N LEU A 16 -7.71 6.38 7.68
CA LEU A 16 -9.14 6.42 7.40
C LEU A 16 -10.00 6.37 8.69
N PRO A 17 -9.69 5.54 9.70
CA PRO A 17 -10.34 5.62 11.02
C PRO A 17 -10.18 6.99 11.70
N GLY A 18 -9.01 7.63 11.63
CA GLY A 18 -8.78 8.96 12.19
C GLY A 18 -9.56 10.07 11.44
N ALA A 19 -9.66 9.97 10.12
CA ALA A 19 -10.54 10.83 9.31
C ALA A 19 -12.02 10.66 9.69
N LEU A 20 -12.46 9.42 9.93
CA LEU A 20 -13.82 9.12 10.38
C LEU A 20 -14.09 9.58 11.82
N ALA A 21 -13.09 9.54 12.70
CA ALA A 21 -13.16 10.10 14.04
C ALA A 21 -13.34 11.63 14.02
N ALA A 22 -12.64 12.34 13.12
CA ALA A 22 -12.87 13.76 12.88
C ALA A 22 -14.30 14.07 12.42
N LEU A 23 -14.89 13.19 11.61
CA LEU A 23 -16.28 13.28 11.14
C LEU A 23 -17.33 12.79 12.17
N GLY A 24 -16.91 12.50 13.41
CA GLY A 24 -17.80 12.14 14.52
C GLY A 24 -18.14 10.66 14.65
N LEU A 25 -17.53 9.75 13.87
CA LEU A 25 -17.69 8.30 14.01
C LEU A 25 -16.60 7.74 14.96
N PRO A 26 -16.95 7.23 16.17
CA PRO A 26 -15.95 6.89 17.18
C PRO A 26 -14.97 5.78 16.75
N HIS A 27 -13.69 6.13 16.71
CA HIS A 27 -12.58 5.23 16.42
C HIS A 27 -11.39 5.50 17.36
N ALA A 28 -10.46 4.54 17.44
CA ALA A 28 -9.12 4.84 17.93
C ALA A 28 -8.40 5.70 16.88
N ASP A 29 -7.70 6.74 17.35
CA ASP A 29 -7.00 7.71 16.51
C ASP A 29 -5.56 7.90 17.05
N PRO A 30 -4.67 6.91 16.87
CA PRO A 30 -3.29 7.00 17.34
C PRO A 30 -2.47 8.07 16.59
N LEU A 31 -2.91 8.49 15.40
CA LEU A 31 -2.32 9.57 14.61
C LEU A 31 -2.74 10.97 15.10
N GLY A 32 -3.78 11.07 15.93
CA GLY A 32 -4.32 12.33 16.44
C GLY A 32 -4.96 13.21 15.36
N LEU A 33 -5.51 12.60 14.31
CA LEU A 33 -6.15 13.31 13.20
C LEU A 33 -7.44 14.03 13.63
N ALA A 34 -8.24 13.46 14.53
CA ALA A 34 -9.49 14.08 15.00
C ALA A 34 -9.25 15.46 15.65
N ALA A 35 -8.20 15.59 16.47
CA ALA A 35 -7.83 16.87 17.07
C ALA A 35 -7.25 17.86 16.05
N ARG A 36 -6.56 17.39 15.01
CA ARG A 36 -6.00 18.23 13.93
C ARG A 36 -7.05 18.70 12.93
N LEU A 37 -8.13 17.93 12.81
CA LEU A 37 -9.28 18.16 11.95
C LEU A 37 -10.49 18.69 12.74
N ASP A 38 -10.30 19.22 13.96
CA ASP A 38 -11.40 19.79 14.74
C ASP A 38 -12.16 20.88 13.95
N GLY A 39 -13.49 20.83 14.02
CA GLY A 39 -14.40 21.67 13.23
C GLY A 39 -14.53 21.32 11.75
N VAL A 40 -13.74 20.38 11.20
CA VAL A 40 -13.89 19.91 9.81
C VAL A 40 -15.12 19.02 9.68
N ARG A 41 -15.92 19.25 8.64
CA ARG A 41 -17.12 18.46 8.35
C ARG A 41 -17.02 17.66 7.05
N ARG A 42 -15.98 17.88 6.25
CA ARG A 42 -15.75 17.15 5.00
C ARG A 42 -14.27 16.79 4.88
N VAL A 43 -13.95 15.51 4.74
CA VAL A 43 -12.55 15.05 4.60
C VAL A 43 -12.35 14.40 3.24
N ALA A 44 -11.41 14.92 2.46
CA ALA A 44 -10.80 14.18 1.36
C ALA A 44 -9.59 13.39 1.85
N VAL A 45 -9.43 12.16 1.37
CA VAL A 45 -8.23 11.33 1.56
C VAL A 45 -7.71 10.95 0.18
N LEU A 46 -6.58 11.50 -0.22
CA LEU A 46 -5.86 11.12 -1.43
C LEU A 46 -4.73 10.15 -1.06
N LEU A 47 -4.71 8.96 -1.67
CA LEU A 47 -3.54 8.10 -1.68
C LEU A 47 -2.78 8.29 -2.99
N VAL A 48 -1.50 8.63 -2.89
CA VAL A 48 -0.55 8.69 -4.02
C VAL A 48 0.36 7.48 -3.92
N ASP A 49 0.24 6.57 -4.88
CA ASP A 49 0.96 5.29 -4.89
C ASP A 49 2.48 5.52 -4.96
N GLY A 50 3.23 4.82 -4.11
CA GLY A 50 4.70 4.91 -4.07
C GLY A 50 5.26 6.26 -3.58
N MET A 51 4.44 7.18 -3.06
CA MET A 51 4.86 8.49 -2.52
C MET A 51 5.40 8.39 -1.08
N GLY A 52 6.44 7.58 -0.89
CA GLY A 52 7.08 7.40 0.40
C GLY A 52 7.74 8.67 0.96
N TRP A 53 7.98 8.67 2.26
CA TRP A 53 8.56 9.81 2.98
C TRP A 53 9.95 10.19 2.44
N HIS A 54 10.72 9.21 1.96
CA HIS A 54 12.08 9.42 1.47
C HIS A 54 12.11 9.96 0.03
N GLN A 55 10.99 9.89 -0.69
CA GLN A 55 10.83 10.49 -2.01
C GLN A 55 10.53 12.00 -1.91
N LEU A 56 9.85 12.44 -0.85
CA LEU A 56 9.38 13.83 -0.69
C LEU A 56 10.43 14.93 -0.95
N PRO A 57 11.72 14.81 -0.55
CA PRO A 57 12.73 15.79 -0.92
C PRO A 57 12.89 15.97 -2.43
N ALA A 58 12.86 14.87 -3.20
CA ALA A 58 12.95 14.91 -4.66
C ALA A 58 11.64 15.38 -5.31
N LEU A 59 10.47 15.06 -4.74
CA LEU A 59 9.21 15.69 -5.18
C LEU A 59 9.26 17.21 -4.97
N ALA A 60 9.85 17.70 -3.87
CA ALA A 60 9.97 19.12 -3.56
C ALA A 60 10.94 19.90 -4.48
N GLU A 61 11.80 19.22 -5.27
CA GLU A 61 12.65 19.87 -6.27
C GLU A 61 11.84 20.34 -7.50
N VAL A 62 10.72 19.67 -7.81
CA VAL A 62 9.84 19.97 -8.95
C VAL A 62 8.44 20.42 -8.53
N GLY A 63 8.04 20.19 -7.28
CA GLY A 63 6.72 20.42 -6.73
C GLY A 63 6.67 21.56 -5.69
N PRO A 64 6.20 22.77 -6.05
CA PRO A 64 6.11 23.90 -5.12
C PRO A 64 5.14 23.69 -3.95
N VAL A 65 4.03 22.96 -4.12
CA VAL A 65 3.07 22.67 -3.03
C VAL A 65 3.71 21.76 -1.99
N ILE A 66 4.37 20.69 -2.43
CA ILE A 66 5.10 19.77 -1.55
C ILE A 66 6.26 20.52 -0.87
N ALA A 67 7.02 21.33 -1.60
CA ALA A 67 8.10 22.13 -1.05
C ALA A 67 7.63 23.10 0.05
N ALA A 68 6.52 23.82 -0.18
CA ALA A 68 5.91 24.69 0.83
C ALA A 68 5.37 23.90 2.04
N THR A 69 4.82 22.71 1.80
CA THR A 69 4.35 21.81 2.88
C THR A 69 5.50 21.34 3.77
N LEU A 70 6.64 20.93 3.18
CA LEU A 70 7.82 20.51 3.94
C LEU A 70 8.47 21.66 4.75
N ARG A 71 8.30 22.91 4.31
CA ARG A 71 8.71 24.10 5.07
C ARG A 71 7.68 24.53 6.13
N GLY A 72 6.49 23.92 6.17
CA GLY A 72 5.41 24.26 7.09
C GLY A 72 4.63 25.52 6.71
N GLU A 73 4.70 25.95 5.44
CA GLU A 73 4.11 27.20 4.94
C GLU A 73 2.66 27.04 4.44
N LEU A 74 2.28 25.83 4.01
CA LEU A 74 0.99 25.55 3.36
C LEU A 74 0.16 24.45 4.04
N GLY A 75 0.79 23.60 4.86
CA GLY A 75 0.14 22.46 5.49
C GLY A 75 1.03 21.81 6.55
N THR A 76 0.54 20.72 7.17
CA THR A 76 1.31 19.93 8.15
C THR A 76 1.75 18.61 7.54
N ALA A 77 3.02 18.23 7.70
CA ALA A 77 3.51 16.89 7.35
C ALA A 77 3.72 16.04 8.61
N LEU A 78 3.07 14.88 8.69
CA LEU A 78 3.31 13.84 9.69
C LEU A 78 4.03 12.66 9.03
N ARG A 79 4.94 11.99 9.75
CA ARG A 79 5.61 10.76 9.29
C ARG A 79 5.09 9.56 10.06
N THR A 80 4.68 8.52 9.34
CA THR A 80 4.24 7.24 9.90
C THR A 80 4.84 6.06 9.12
N THR A 81 4.33 4.84 9.28
CA THR A 81 4.63 3.68 8.43
C THR A 81 3.38 3.17 7.71
N CYS A 82 3.56 2.52 6.58
CA CYS A 82 2.57 1.57 6.07
C CYS A 82 2.61 0.25 6.89
N GLY A 83 1.81 -0.73 6.46
CA GLY A 83 1.85 -2.11 6.99
C GLY A 83 2.93 -2.96 6.32
N PHE A 84 3.01 -4.25 6.68
CA PHE A 84 3.90 -5.21 6.02
C PHE A 84 3.12 -6.37 5.37
N PRO A 85 3.37 -6.70 4.09
CA PRO A 85 4.28 -6.03 3.16
C PRO A 85 3.88 -4.61 2.78
N SER A 86 4.90 -3.80 2.48
CA SER A 86 4.78 -2.40 2.01
C SER A 86 4.36 -2.37 0.54
N THR A 87 3.11 -2.73 0.26
CA THR A 87 2.66 -3.03 -1.11
C THR A 87 1.21 -2.66 -1.35
N THR A 88 0.91 -2.10 -2.53
CA THR A 88 -0.38 -1.55 -2.94
C THR A 88 -1.59 -2.39 -2.47
N PRO A 89 -1.75 -3.68 -2.82
CA PRO A 89 -2.96 -4.42 -2.43
C PRO A 89 -3.09 -4.65 -0.92
N THR A 90 -1.98 -4.82 -0.19
CA THR A 90 -1.98 -4.94 1.28
C THR A 90 -2.38 -3.61 1.91
N SER A 91 -1.74 -2.53 1.48
CA SER A 91 -1.92 -1.18 2.01
C SER A 91 -3.30 -0.58 1.69
N LEU A 92 -3.85 -0.81 0.49
CA LEU A 92 -5.20 -0.36 0.13
C LEU A 92 -6.28 -1.05 0.99
N VAL A 93 -6.12 -2.35 1.28
CA VAL A 93 -7.04 -3.06 2.18
C VAL A 93 -6.85 -2.60 3.63
N SER A 94 -5.61 -2.42 4.09
CA SER A 94 -5.32 -1.85 5.41
C SER A 94 -5.96 -0.47 5.59
N LEU A 95 -5.80 0.45 4.64
CA LEU A 95 -6.42 1.78 4.67
C LEU A 95 -7.95 1.71 4.68
N ALA A 96 -8.54 0.96 3.75
CA ALA A 96 -10.00 0.90 3.59
C ALA A 96 -10.71 0.25 4.78
N THR A 97 -10.09 -0.75 5.42
CA THR A 97 -10.69 -1.51 6.52
C THR A 97 -10.25 -1.04 7.92
N GLY A 98 -9.13 -0.33 8.02
CA GLY A 98 -8.46 -0.06 9.30
C GLY A 98 -8.10 -1.33 10.06
N ALA A 99 -7.81 -2.42 9.34
CA ALA A 99 -7.33 -3.67 9.91
C ALA A 99 -5.90 -3.94 9.44
N LEU A 100 -5.16 -4.76 10.21
CA LEU A 100 -3.77 -5.08 9.90
C LEU A 100 -3.68 -6.28 8.93
N PRO A 101 -2.54 -6.46 8.21
CA PRO A 101 -2.39 -7.47 7.17
C PRO A 101 -2.77 -8.90 7.59
N GLY A 102 -2.37 -9.36 8.77
CA GLY A 102 -2.73 -10.67 9.30
C GLY A 102 -4.23 -10.87 9.56
N ALA A 103 -4.96 -9.78 9.82
CA ALA A 103 -6.40 -9.80 10.07
C ALA A 103 -7.23 -9.73 8.77
N HIS A 104 -6.78 -9.04 7.73
CA HIS A 104 -7.49 -8.95 6.44
C HIS A 104 -6.98 -9.94 5.37
N GLY A 105 -5.80 -10.53 5.55
CA GLY A 105 -5.30 -11.67 4.78
C GLY A 105 -4.75 -11.37 3.39
N VAL A 106 -4.68 -10.11 2.99
CA VAL A 106 -3.95 -9.70 1.78
C VAL A 106 -2.52 -9.42 2.22
N LEU A 107 -1.61 -10.31 1.84
CA LEU A 107 -0.28 -10.42 2.43
C LEU A 107 0.86 -10.23 1.42
N ALA A 108 0.57 -9.91 0.16
CA ALA A 108 1.51 -9.59 -0.93
C ALA A 108 0.73 -9.28 -2.23
N PHE A 109 1.41 -8.84 -3.29
CA PHE A 109 0.86 -8.85 -4.66
C PHE A 109 0.35 -10.23 -5.07
N ASN A 110 1.19 -11.26 -4.94
CA ASN A 110 0.87 -12.63 -5.31
C ASN A 110 0.83 -13.52 -4.06
N THR A 111 -0.23 -14.30 -3.86
CA THR A 111 -0.33 -15.27 -2.76
C THR A 111 -0.91 -16.58 -3.25
N ILE A 112 -0.65 -17.69 -2.55
CA ILE A 112 -1.29 -18.97 -2.91
C ILE A 112 -2.76 -18.97 -2.47
N VAL A 113 -3.64 -19.58 -3.27
CA VAL A 113 -4.98 -19.99 -2.84
C VAL A 113 -4.84 -21.34 -2.13
N PRO A 114 -4.98 -21.42 -0.79
CA PRO A 114 -4.60 -22.60 -0.02
C PRO A 114 -5.28 -23.89 -0.52
N GLY A 115 -4.53 -24.98 -0.58
CA GLY A 115 -5.01 -26.29 -1.03
C GLY A 115 -5.19 -26.46 -2.55
N THR A 116 -5.03 -25.41 -3.37
CA THR A 116 -5.28 -25.50 -4.83
C THR A 116 -4.03 -25.43 -5.71
N GLY A 117 -2.90 -24.96 -5.17
CA GLY A 117 -1.69 -24.67 -5.95
C GLY A 117 -1.78 -23.41 -6.83
N ARG A 118 -2.97 -22.84 -7.03
CA ARG A 118 -3.17 -21.61 -7.80
C ARG A 118 -2.58 -20.40 -7.08
N VAL A 119 -1.90 -19.54 -7.83
CA VAL A 119 -1.46 -18.22 -7.35
C VAL A 119 -2.55 -17.19 -7.69
N LEU A 120 -2.93 -16.38 -6.71
CA LEU A 120 -3.80 -15.22 -6.87
C LEU A 120 -2.93 -13.96 -6.90
N ASN A 121 -3.01 -13.21 -7.98
CA ASN A 121 -2.52 -11.84 -8.06
C ASN A 121 -3.65 -10.87 -7.69
N HIS A 122 -3.47 -10.06 -6.65
CA HIS A 122 -4.56 -9.24 -6.10
C HIS A 122 -4.99 -8.07 -6.97
N THR A 123 -4.14 -7.54 -7.87
CA THR A 123 -4.51 -6.42 -8.76
C THR A 123 -5.08 -6.87 -10.10
N LEU A 124 -4.90 -8.14 -10.47
CA LEU A 124 -5.54 -8.80 -11.62
C LEU A 124 -6.74 -9.68 -11.24
N TRP A 125 -7.14 -9.65 -9.96
CA TRP A 125 -8.21 -10.47 -9.41
C TRP A 125 -9.60 -9.93 -9.78
N ALA A 126 -10.48 -10.82 -10.21
CA ALA A 126 -11.91 -10.57 -10.40
C ALA A 126 -12.72 -11.11 -9.21
N ASP A 127 -13.22 -12.34 -9.29
CA ASP A 127 -14.23 -12.88 -8.37
C ASP A 127 -13.91 -14.28 -7.78
N ASP A 128 -12.81 -14.92 -8.18
CA ASP A 128 -12.37 -16.22 -7.62
C ASP A 128 -10.98 -16.15 -6.92
N PRO A 129 -10.89 -16.26 -5.58
CA PRO A 129 -12.00 -16.51 -4.65
C PRO A 129 -12.92 -15.29 -4.46
N PRO A 130 -14.16 -15.44 -3.95
CA PRO A 130 -15.10 -14.33 -3.79
C PRO A 130 -14.54 -13.21 -2.90
N PRO A 131 -14.54 -11.93 -3.34
CA PRO A 131 -13.81 -10.86 -2.65
C PRO A 131 -14.13 -10.67 -1.18
N ARG A 132 -15.39 -10.80 -0.81
CA ARG A 132 -15.87 -10.65 0.58
C ARG A 132 -15.58 -11.85 1.48
N GLN A 133 -15.18 -12.98 0.89
CA GLN A 133 -14.72 -14.17 1.61
C GLN A 133 -13.19 -14.17 1.72
N TRP A 134 -12.51 -13.74 0.65
CA TRP A 134 -11.05 -13.62 0.62
C TRP A 134 -10.52 -12.49 1.51
N VAL A 135 -11.22 -11.35 1.52
CA VAL A 135 -11.03 -10.23 2.45
C VAL A 135 -12.24 -10.19 3.39
N PRO A 136 -12.18 -10.88 4.54
CA PRO A 136 -13.32 -11.09 5.42
C PRO A 136 -13.57 -9.93 6.40
N VAL A 137 -12.92 -8.78 6.19
CA VAL A 137 -13.08 -7.56 6.97
C VAL A 137 -13.72 -6.50 6.07
N PRO A 138 -14.92 -5.98 6.39
CA PRO A 138 -15.56 -4.97 5.56
C PRO A 138 -14.81 -3.62 5.63
N PRO A 139 -14.79 -2.85 4.53
CA PRO A 139 -14.25 -1.49 4.56
C PRO A 139 -15.12 -0.56 5.43
N ARG A 140 -14.47 0.45 6.02
CA ARG A 140 -15.09 1.39 6.97
C ARG A 140 -16.15 2.27 6.31
N TYR A 141 -16.11 2.43 4.99
CA TYR A 141 -17.13 3.09 4.19
C TYR A 141 -18.56 2.59 4.49
N ARG A 142 -18.76 1.28 4.71
CA ARG A 142 -20.06 0.73 5.16
C ARG A 142 -20.55 1.33 6.48
N ALA A 143 -19.66 1.42 7.48
CA ALA A 143 -20.00 1.91 8.80
C ALA A 143 -20.23 3.43 8.78
N ALA A 144 -19.45 4.15 7.99
CA ALA A 144 -19.61 5.58 7.76
C ALA A 144 -20.96 5.90 7.09
N ALA A 145 -21.30 5.21 6.00
CA ALA A 145 -22.59 5.37 5.33
C ALA A 145 -23.78 5.01 6.25
N ALA A 146 -23.65 3.94 7.05
CA ALA A 146 -24.66 3.58 8.05
C ALA A 146 -24.81 4.61 9.19
N ALA A 147 -23.78 5.41 9.46
CA ALA A 147 -23.80 6.54 10.40
C ALA A 147 -24.25 7.87 9.75
N GLY A 148 -24.62 7.87 8.46
CA GLY A 148 -25.09 9.06 7.75
C GLY A 148 -23.99 9.97 7.20
N ILE A 149 -22.74 9.50 7.13
CA ILE A 149 -21.66 10.18 6.39
C ILE A 149 -21.85 9.88 4.91
N ASP A 150 -21.85 10.89 4.05
CA ASP A 150 -21.81 10.67 2.59
C ASP A 150 -20.41 10.20 2.19
N VAL A 151 -20.30 9.05 1.54
CA VAL A 151 -19.03 8.42 1.18
C VAL A 151 -18.91 8.23 -0.32
N ALA A 152 -17.86 8.82 -0.90
CA ALA A 152 -17.49 8.62 -2.30
C ALA A 152 -16.06 8.09 -2.45
N VAL A 153 -15.85 7.28 -3.48
CA VAL A 153 -14.53 6.85 -3.97
C VAL A 153 -14.39 7.35 -5.39
N VAL A 154 -13.41 8.21 -5.65
CA VAL A 154 -13.07 8.74 -6.97
C VAL A 154 -11.85 7.97 -7.48
N ASN A 155 -12.03 7.12 -8.49
CA ASN A 155 -10.98 6.21 -8.92
C ASN A 155 -11.18 5.78 -10.39
N ARG A 156 -10.15 5.18 -10.98
CA ARG A 156 -10.05 4.83 -12.39
C ARG A 156 -11.13 3.84 -12.85
N PRO A 157 -11.85 4.12 -13.96
CA PRO A 157 -12.95 3.26 -14.41
C PRO A 157 -12.50 1.80 -14.69
N GLU A 158 -11.26 1.57 -15.10
CA GLU A 158 -10.69 0.23 -15.32
C GLU A 158 -10.56 -0.63 -14.05
N TYR A 159 -10.59 -0.03 -12.85
CA TYR A 159 -10.56 -0.80 -11.59
C TYR A 159 -11.97 -1.16 -11.10
N ALA A 160 -13.03 -0.54 -11.64
CA ALA A 160 -14.40 -0.77 -11.21
C ALA A 160 -14.79 -2.25 -11.38
N GLY A 161 -15.22 -2.89 -10.30
CA GLY A 161 -15.60 -4.31 -10.31
C GLY A 161 -14.44 -5.30 -10.17
N SER A 162 -13.17 -4.87 -10.16
CA SER A 162 -12.05 -5.73 -9.76
C SER A 162 -12.23 -6.23 -8.32
N GLY A 163 -11.72 -7.42 -8.00
CA GLY A 163 -11.87 -8.03 -6.68
C GLY A 163 -11.28 -7.19 -5.55
N LEU A 164 -10.13 -6.56 -5.79
CA LEU A 164 -9.52 -5.62 -4.86
C LEU A 164 -10.41 -4.38 -4.63
N THR A 165 -11.01 -3.82 -5.69
CA THR A 165 -11.97 -2.71 -5.57
C THR A 165 -13.23 -3.16 -4.81
N VAL A 166 -13.83 -4.30 -5.15
CA VAL A 166 -15.02 -4.84 -4.47
C VAL A 166 -14.75 -5.13 -2.98
N ALA A 167 -13.53 -5.53 -2.62
CA ALA A 167 -13.11 -5.72 -1.24
C ALA A 167 -12.89 -4.39 -0.48
N THR A 168 -12.52 -3.31 -1.17
CA THR A 168 -12.07 -2.05 -0.52
C THR A 168 -13.08 -0.91 -0.60
N THR A 169 -13.90 -0.78 -1.64
CA THR A 169 -14.76 0.41 -1.86
C THR A 169 -16.21 0.21 -1.45
N ASP A 170 -16.56 -0.92 -0.86
CA ASP A 170 -17.95 -1.27 -0.60
C ASP A 170 -18.63 -0.38 0.45
N GLY A 171 -19.84 0.09 0.15
CA GLY A 171 -20.53 1.09 0.96
C GLY A 171 -20.20 2.54 0.58
N ALA A 172 -19.28 2.77 -0.36
CA ALA A 172 -19.06 4.08 -0.99
C ALA A 172 -19.69 4.15 -2.39
N ARG A 173 -20.03 5.36 -2.83
CA ARG A 173 -20.39 5.65 -4.23
C ARG A 173 -19.11 5.68 -5.08
N TYR A 174 -19.03 4.84 -6.11
CA TYR A 174 -17.89 4.86 -7.04
C TYR A 174 -18.10 5.93 -8.12
N LEU A 175 -17.14 6.86 -8.22
CA LEU A 175 -17.12 7.94 -9.20
C LEU A 175 -15.91 7.73 -10.13
N PRO A 176 -16.10 7.51 -11.43
CA PRO A 176 -15.00 7.24 -12.34
C PRO A 176 -14.17 8.50 -12.61
N ALA A 177 -12.84 8.34 -12.66
CA ALA A 177 -11.89 9.37 -13.07
C ALA A 177 -10.68 8.75 -13.78
N ALA A 178 -10.49 9.02 -15.07
CA ALA A 178 -9.50 8.38 -15.93
C ALA A 178 -8.06 8.93 -15.77
N ASP A 179 -7.91 10.15 -15.24
CA ASP A 179 -6.64 10.85 -15.08
C ASP A 179 -6.63 11.75 -13.82
N ALA A 180 -5.52 12.48 -13.61
CA ALA A 180 -5.36 13.39 -12.47
C ALA A 180 -6.34 14.58 -12.50
N ASP A 181 -6.73 15.04 -13.69
CA ASP A 181 -7.59 16.21 -13.86
C ASP A 181 -9.06 15.89 -13.56
N GLU A 182 -9.53 14.72 -14.01
CA GLU A 182 -10.81 14.13 -13.64
C GLU A 182 -10.83 13.73 -12.16
N LEU A 183 -9.73 13.21 -11.61
CA LEU A 183 -9.62 12.86 -10.19
C LEU A 183 -9.80 14.09 -9.29
N ALA A 184 -9.08 15.17 -9.59
CA ALA A 184 -9.23 16.45 -8.89
C ALA A 184 -10.67 17.00 -9.01
N ALA A 185 -11.25 16.97 -10.21
CA ALA A 185 -12.61 17.45 -10.44
C ALA A 185 -13.66 16.61 -9.68
N GLY A 186 -13.57 15.28 -9.76
CA GLY A 186 -14.48 14.36 -9.08
C GLY A 186 -14.39 14.45 -7.56
N MET A 187 -13.18 14.58 -7.00
CA MET A 187 -13.01 14.73 -5.54
C MET A 187 -13.60 16.05 -5.04
N LEU A 188 -13.32 17.17 -5.72
CA LEU A 188 -13.84 18.48 -5.34
C LEU A 188 -15.36 18.59 -5.56
N GLY A 189 -15.88 17.99 -6.63
CA GLY A 189 -17.32 17.89 -6.89
C GLY A 189 -18.03 17.13 -5.77
N ALA A 190 -17.55 15.92 -5.45
CA ALA A 190 -18.11 15.10 -4.38
C ALA A 190 -18.10 15.81 -3.01
N LEU A 191 -17.03 16.54 -2.67
CA LEU A 191 -17.01 17.35 -1.44
C LEU A 191 -18.07 18.46 -1.43
N LYS A 192 -18.23 19.16 -2.56
CA LYS A 192 -19.12 20.33 -2.69
C LYS A 192 -20.60 19.95 -2.75
N GLU A 193 -20.92 18.82 -3.38
CA GLU A 193 -22.27 18.30 -3.52
C GLU A 193 -22.75 17.56 -2.26
N ALA A 194 -21.84 16.96 -1.49
CA ALA A 194 -22.19 16.17 -0.32
C ALA A 194 -22.77 17.03 0.83
N ALA A 195 -23.82 16.49 1.45
CA ALA A 195 -24.31 16.96 2.74
C ALA A 195 -23.29 16.58 3.83
N PRO A 196 -22.89 17.50 4.73
CA PRO A 196 -21.90 17.22 5.75
C PRO A 196 -22.52 16.49 6.96
N PRO A 197 -21.91 15.40 7.49
CA PRO A 197 -20.52 14.99 7.27
C PRO A 197 -20.27 14.20 5.97
N ALA A 198 -19.11 14.40 5.35
CA ALA A 198 -18.73 13.73 4.10
C ALA A 198 -17.28 13.23 4.09
N LEU A 199 -17.04 12.11 3.42
CA LEU A 199 -15.74 11.47 3.22
C LEU A 199 -15.54 11.13 1.74
N VAL A 200 -14.45 11.63 1.14
CA VAL A 200 -14.13 11.38 -0.26
C VAL A 200 -12.73 10.77 -0.37
N TYR A 201 -12.64 9.53 -0.84
CA TYR A 201 -11.36 8.87 -1.11
C TYR A 201 -10.96 9.01 -2.57
N GLY A 202 -9.68 9.25 -2.85
CA GLY A 202 -9.08 9.26 -4.18
C GLY A 202 -7.78 8.48 -4.23
N TYR A 203 -7.45 7.93 -5.40
CA TYR A 203 -6.23 7.13 -5.62
C TYR A 203 -5.51 7.58 -6.89
N HIS A 204 -4.19 7.78 -6.81
CA HIS A 204 -3.36 8.25 -7.92
C HIS A 204 -2.10 7.37 -8.11
N PRO A 205 -1.97 6.62 -9.23
CA PRO A 205 -0.94 5.57 -9.39
C PRO A 205 0.33 5.95 -10.15
N GLN A 206 0.48 7.15 -10.73
CA GLN A 206 1.53 7.36 -11.74
C GLN A 206 2.95 7.41 -11.16
N LEU A 207 3.13 7.85 -9.92
CA LEU A 207 4.46 8.02 -9.31
C LEU A 207 5.16 6.67 -9.05
N ASP A 208 4.43 5.68 -8.51
CA ASP A 208 4.90 4.30 -8.43
C ASP A 208 5.22 3.73 -9.82
N LYS A 209 4.24 3.76 -10.74
CA LYS A 209 4.39 3.25 -12.10
C LYS A 209 5.59 3.85 -12.85
N ALA A 210 5.87 5.14 -12.66
CA ALA A 210 7.03 5.81 -13.25
C ALA A 210 8.35 5.28 -12.66
N GLY A 211 8.42 5.10 -11.33
CA GLY A 211 9.59 4.55 -10.65
C GLY A 211 9.84 3.09 -11.03
N HIS A 212 8.80 2.27 -11.02
CA HIS A 212 8.83 0.90 -11.53
C HIS A 212 9.37 0.80 -12.96
N GLY A 213 8.94 1.69 -13.87
CA GLY A 213 9.34 1.66 -15.27
C GLY A 213 10.74 2.23 -15.55
N HIS A 214 11.16 3.27 -14.83
CA HIS A 214 12.31 4.11 -15.23
C HIS A 214 13.30 4.44 -14.10
N GLY A 215 12.94 4.18 -12.84
CA GLY A 215 13.72 4.50 -11.66
C GLY A 215 13.47 5.90 -11.10
N LEU A 216 13.83 6.11 -9.83
CA LEU A 216 13.47 7.30 -9.06
C LEU A 216 14.21 8.58 -9.47
N THR A 217 15.34 8.46 -10.18
CA THR A 217 16.11 9.60 -10.68
C THR A 217 15.85 9.89 -12.17
N SER A 218 14.76 9.37 -12.73
CA SER A 218 14.43 9.51 -14.15
C SER A 218 13.59 10.76 -14.43
N ALA A 219 13.66 11.26 -15.67
CA ALA A 219 12.79 12.35 -16.12
C ALA A 219 11.30 11.97 -16.03
N GLN A 220 10.96 10.72 -16.36
CA GLN A 220 9.60 10.19 -16.28
C GLN A 220 9.04 10.19 -14.85
N TRP A 221 9.91 9.95 -13.85
CA TRP A 221 9.51 10.04 -12.44
C TRP A 221 9.38 11.50 -11.99
N ALA A 222 10.25 12.40 -12.45
CA ALA A 222 10.12 13.84 -12.20
C ALA A 222 8.85 14.43 -12.83
N ASP A 223 8.47 14.00 -14.04
CA ASP A 223 7.21 14.39 -14.69
C ASP A 223 6.00 13.91 -13.86
N ALA A 224 6.02 12.66 -13.36
CA ALA A 224 4.98 12.14 -12.48
C ALA A 224 4.92 12.86 -11.12
N ALA A 225 6.06 13.27 -10.56
CA ALA A 225 6.13 14.09 -9.35
C ALA A 225 5.53 15.50 -9.56
N ALA A 226 5.74 16.11 -10.73
CA ALA A 226 5.11 17.38 -11.10
C ALA A 226 3.58 17.23 -11.32
N GLU A 227 3.12 16.12 -11.90
CA GLU A 227 1.69 15.80 -12.00
C GLU A 227 1.03 15.66 -10.62
N VAL A 228 1.70 15.01 -9.66
CA VAL A 228 1.25 14.92 -8.26
C VAL A 228 1.15 16.31 -7.62
N ASP A 229 2.17 17.17 -7.77
CA ASP A 229 2.12 18.52 -7.17
C ASP A 229 0.99 19.39 -7.78
N ALA A 230 0.78 19.29 -9.10
CA ALA A 230 -0.32 19.97 -9.79
C ALA A 230 -1.72 19.48 -9.32
N LEU A 231 -1.87 18.16 -9.10
CA LEU A 231 -3.06 17.57 -8.48
C LEU A 231 -3.28 18.14 -7.06
N LEU A 232 -2.23 18.20 -6.24
CA LEU A 232 -2.30 18.78 -4.90
C LEU A 232 -2.65 20.28 -4.93
N ALA A 233 -2.05 21.07 -5.83
CA ALA A 233 -2.36 22.49 -6.01
C ALA A 233 -3.85 22.71 -6.31
N ARG A 234 -4.42 21.91 -7.21
CA ARG A 234 -5.84 21.93 -7.56
C ARG A 234 -6.75 21.54 -6.40
N LEU A 235 -6.39 20.48 -5.66
CA LEU A 235 -7.19 20.01 -4.53
C LEU A 235 -7.16 21.01 -3.37
N VAL A 236 -5.98 21.46 -2.94
CA VAL A 236 -5.79 22.40 -1.82
C VAL A 236 -6.47 23.75 -2.14
N GLY A 237 -6.22 24.33 -3.32
CA GLY A 237 -6.88 25.57 -3.74
C GLY A 237 -8.37 25.43 -4.06
N GLY A 238 -8.91 24.20 -4.07
CA GLY A 238 -10.29 23.90 -4.44
C GLY A 238 -11.20 23.50 -3.28
N LEU A 239 -10.66 23.29 -2.07
CA LEU A 239 -11.41 22.84 -0.89
C LEU A 239 -12.58 23.79 -0.53
N PRO A 240 -13.78 23.27 -0.25
CA PRO A 240 -14.91 24.05 0.26
C PRO A 240 -14.89 24.18 1.80
N GLU A 241 -15.82 24.95 2.36
CA GLU A 241 -16.18 24.87 3.79
C GLU A 241 -15.04 25.24 4.74
N ASP A 242 -14.84 24.63 5.92
CA ASP A 242 -15.34 23.37 6.51
C ASP A 242 -14.73 22.03 6.01
N ALA A 243 -13.82 22.03 5.03
CA ALA A 243 -13.16 20.82 4.54
C ALA A 243 -11.67 20.70 4.87
N ALA A 244 -11.15 19.49 4.71
CA ALA A 244 -9.72 19.19 4.78
C ALA A 244 -9.31 18.15 3.73
N LEU A 245 -8.04 18.18 3.35
CA LEU A 245 -7.38 17.15 2.54
C LEU A 245 -6.31 16.47 3.39
N LEU A 246 -6.41 15.15 3.48
CA LEU A 246 -5.32 14.26 3.89
C LEU A 246 -4.68 13.66 2.64
N VAL A 247 -3.34 13.68 2.56
CA VAL A 247 -2.59 13.01 1.49
C VAL A 247 -1.64 11.99 2.11
N THR A 248 -1.65 10.76 1.62
CA THR A 248 -0.79 9.68 2.12
C THR A 248 -0.32 8.76 0.99
N ALA A 249 0.41 7.71 1.34
CA ALA A 249 0.91 6.70 0.40
C ALA A 249 0.69 5.30 0.97
N ASP A 250 0.59 4.31 0.10
CA ASP A 250 0.61 2.88 0.43
C ASP A 250 2.00 2.39 0.83
N HIS A 251 3.04 2.94 0.22
CA HIS A 251 4.45 2.68 0.51
C HIS A 251 5.34 3.76 -0.13
N GLY A 252 6.63 3.70 0.14
CA GLY A 252 7.64 4.21 -0.78
C GLY A 252 8.22 3.11 -1.66
N GLN A 253 9.34 3.40 -2.32
CA GLN A 253 10.01 2.50 -3.25
C GLN A 253 11.53 2.80 -3.27
N LEU A 254 12.33 1.93 -3.87
CA LEU A 254 13.76 2.17 -4.10
C LEU A 254 14.27 1.50 -5.38
N ASP A 255 15.31 2.08 -5.99
CA ASP A 255 15.96 1.49 -7.17
C ASP A 255 16.79 0.26 -6.77
N VAL A 256 16.58 -0.84 -7.50
CA VAL A 256 17.29 -2.12 -7.29
C VAL A 256 18.34 -2.32 -8.40
N PRO A 257 19.64 -2.21 -8.09
CA PRO A 257 20.72 -2.45 -9.05
C PRO A 257 20.68 -3.87 -9.65
N LEU A 258 21.18 -4.05 -10.89
CA LEU A 258 21.18 -5.35 -11.57
C LEU A 258 22.06 -6.39 -10.86
N ASP A 259 23.18 -5.96 -10.28
CA ASP A 259 24.11 -6.79 -9.49
C ASP A 259 23.56 -7.17 -8.10
N ARG A 260 22.41 -6.61 -7.70
CA ARG A 260 21.72 -6.90 -6.45
C ARG A 260 20.41 -7.69 -6.64
N ARG A 261 20.34 -8.48 -7.72
CA ARG A 261 19.21 -9.34 -8.06
C ARG A 261 19.64 -10.80 -7.96
N VAL A 262 19.08 -11.52 -6.98
CA VAL A 262 19.14 -12.99 -6.90
C VAL A 262 17.95 -13.56 -7.67
N ASP A 263 18.12 -14.61 -8.44
CA ASP A 263 17.01 -15.31 -9.11
C ASP A 263 16.92 -16.75 -8.59
N VAL A 264 15.75 -17.10 -8.04
CA VAL A 264 15.47 -18.43 -7.47
C VAL A 264 15.71 -19.56 -8.47
N HIS A 265 15.47 -19.31 -9.76
CA HIS A 265 15.58 -20.34 -10.79
C HIS A 265 16.93 -20.36 -11.50
N ALA A 266 17.82 -19.41 -11.22
CA ALA A 266 19.19 -19.41 -11.74
C ALA A 266 20.14 -20.30 -10.92
N ASP A 267 19.82 -20.55 -9.64
CA ASP A 267 20.56 -21.46 -8.77
C ASP A 267 19.70 -22.69 -8.40
N PRO A 268 20.04 -23.90 -8.88
CA PRO A 268 19.35 -25.13 -8.51
C PRO A 268 19.27 -25.40 -7.00
N ALA A 269 20.21 -24.88 -6.20
CA ALA A 269 20.20 -25.04 -4.75
C ALA A 269 19.16 -24.15 -4.05
N LEU A 270 18.82 -22.99 -4.62
CA LEU A 270 17.70 -22.16 -4.15
C LEU A 270 16.34 -22.72 -4.57
N ALA A 271 16.26 -23.37 -5.73
CA ALA A 271 15.04 -24.01 -6.23
C ALA A 271 14.74 -25.38 -5.60
N ALA A 272 15.75 -26.08 -5.07
CA ALA A 272 15.60 -27.42 -4.50
C ALA A 272 14.55 -27.45 -3.36
N GLY A 273 13.53 -28.29 -3.49
CA GLY A 273 12.45 -28.42 -2.49
C GLY A 273 11.41 -27.29 -2.49
N VAL A 274 11.53 -26.28 -3.37
CA VAL A 274 10.54 -25.22 -3.55
C VAL A 274 9.54 -25.62 -4.64
N ARG A 275 8.25 -25.66 -4.28
CA ARG A 275 7.15 -26.08 -5.15
C ARG A 275 6.46 -24.90 -5.84
N VAL A 276 6.25 -23.79 -5.13
CA VAL A 276 5.68 -22.54 -5.67
C VAL A 276 6.38 -21.34 -5.02
N VAL A 277 6.77 -20.36 -5.82
CA VAL A 277 7.19 -19.04 -5.34
C VAL A 277 6.02 -18.07 -5.45
N THR A 278 5.73 -17.34 -4.38
CA THR A 278 4.74 -16.25 -4.35
C THR A 278 5.35 -15.03 -3.65
N GLY A 279 4.57 -13.98 -3.43
CA GLY A 279 5.06 -12.68 -2.98
C GLY A 279 5.37 -11.75 -4.16
N GLU A 280 6.46 -11.01 -4.03
CA GLU A 280 6.95 -9.98 -4.95
C GLU A 280 8.48 -9.83 -4.79
N PRO A 281 9.20 -9.12 -5.67
CA PRO A 281 10.67 -9.12 -5.67
C PRO A 281 11.35 -8.76 -4.34
N ARG A 282 10.66 -8.00 -3.48
CA ARG A 282 11.18 -7.52 -2.20
C ARG A 282 10.77 -8.41 -1.01
N VAL A 283 9.74 -9.24 -1.15
CA VAL A 283 9.36 -10.26 -0.17
C VAL A 283 8.84 -11.52 -0.86
N ARG A 284 9.54 -12.64 -0.68
CA ARG A 284 9.15 -13.94 -1.26
C ARG A 284 8.61 -14.90 -0.23
N TYR A 285 7.62 -15.66 -0.69
CA TYR A 285 6.91 -16.69 0.03
C TYR A 285 7.12 -18.01 -0.71
N LEU A 286 7.96 -18.86 -0.15
CA LEU A 286 8.37 -20.14 -0.72
C LEU A 286 7.47 -21.22 -0.13
N HIS A 287 6.59 -21.78 -0.96
CA HIS A 287 5.77 -22.93 -0.62
C HIS A 287 6.57 -24.16 -0.97
N THR A 288 6.88 -25.01 0.02
CA THR A 288 7.82 -26.11 -0.19
C THR A 288 7.09 -27.40 -0.57
N GLU A 289 7.87 -28.39 -0.98
CA GLU A 289 7.41 -29.78 -0.99
C GLU A 289 7.18 -30.27 0.46
N PRO A 290 6.27 -31.25 0.67
CA PRO A 290 6.01 -31.79 2.00
C PRO A 290 7.29 -32.31 2.68
N GLY A 291 7.62 -31.75 3.85
CA GLY A 291 8.82 -32.10 4.63
C GLY A 291 10.07 -31.29 4.29
N ALA A 292 10.13 -30.58 3.15
CA ALA A 292 11.34 -29.88 2.70
C ALA A 292 11.60 -28.51 3.37
N ALA A 293 10.66 -27.99 4.17
CA ALA A 293 10.72 -26.63 4.70
C ALA A 293 11.98 -26.31 5.52
N ALA A 294 12.50 -27.27 6.30
CA ALA A 294 13.71 -27.09 7.08
C ALA A 294 14.97 -26.97 6.21
N ASP A 295 15.09 -27.84 5.20
CA ASP A 295 16.22 -27.87 4.27
C ASP A 295 16.23 -26.62 3.37
N VAL A 296 15.06 -26.21 2.86
CA VAL A 296 14.88 -24.96 2.11
C VAL A 296 15.28 -23.76 2.96
N ALA A 297 14.83 -23.69 4.23
CA ALA A 297 15.20 -22.60 5.13
C ALA A 297 16.71 -22.56 5.40
N ALA A 298 17.36 -23.72 5.56
CA ALA A 298 18.81 -23.79 5.74
C ALA A 298 19.58 -23.32 4.50
N ALA A 299 19.27 -23.86 3.32
CA ALA A 299 19.91 -23.49 2.06
C ALA A 299 19.73 -21.99 1.75
N TRP A 300 18.53 -21.45 1.95
CA TRP A 300 18.27 -20.02 1.73
C TRP A 300 18.99 -19.12 2.74
N ARG A 301 19.12 -19.53 4.01
CA ARG A 301 19.91 -18.78 5.01
C ARG A 301 21.39 -18.71 4.63
N GLU A 302 21.95 -19.80 4.10
CA GLU A 302 23.34 -19.85 3.62
C GLU A 302 23.53 -19.00 2.35
N LEU A 303 22.74 -19.26 1.31
CA LEU A 303 22.94 -18.70 -0.03
C LEU A 303 22.42 -17.25 -0.15
N ALA A 304 21.26 -16.95 0.43
CA ALA A 304 20.57 -15.67 0.28
C ALA A 304 20.51 -14.82 1.57
N GLY A 305 21.05 -15.29 2.70
CA GLY A 305 21.00 -14.57 4.00
C GLY A 305 21.72 -13.21 4.02
N HIS A 306 22.63 -12.97 3.06
CA HIS A 306 23.26 -11.68 2.83
C HIS A 306 22.30 -10.66 2.18
N ALA A 307 21.41 -11.15 1.29
CA ALA A 307 20.45 -10.35 0.53
C ALA A 307 19.09 -10.23 1.22
N ALA A 308 18.73 -11.17 2.11
CA ALA A 308 17.43 -11.22 2.77
C ALA A 308 17.50 -11.68 4.23
N TRP A 309 16.49 -11.33 5.03
CA TRP A 309 16.15 -12.10 6.23
C TRP A 309 15.37 -13.34 5.79
N ILE A 310 15.79 -14.51 6.26
CA ILE A 310 15.18 -15.81 5.92
C ILE A 310 14.68 -16.49 7.19
N GLY A 311 13.38 -16.74 7.25
CA GLY A 311 12.75 -17.48 8.34
C GLY A 311 11.62 -18.38 7.88
N THR A 312 11.17 -19.27 8.75
CA THR A 312 9.95 -20.06 8.54
C THR A 312 8.71 -19.17 8.62
N ARG A 313 7.56 -19.69 8.18
CA ARG A 313 6.24 -19.04 8.36
C ARG A 313 6.02 -18.55 9.80
N ASP A 314 6.28 -19.42 10.77
CA ASP A 314 6.00 -19.16 12.18
C ASP A 314 6.97 -18.15 12.77
N GLU A 315 8.26 -18.21 12.42
CA GLU A 315 9.24 -17.16 12.76
C GLU A 315 8.81 -15.81 12.17
N ALA A 316 8.35 -15.78 10.91
CA ALA A 316 7.90 -14.56 10.25
C ALA A 316 6.63 -13.97 10.90
N ILE A 317 5.68 -14.80 11.33
CA ILE A 317 4.51 -14.37 12.10
C ILE A 317 4.94 -13.85 13.49
N ALA A 318 5.86 -14.54 14.17
CA ALA A 318 6.34 -14.19 15.51
C ALA A 318 7.08 -12.84 15.58
N THR A 319 7.55 -12.29 14.45
CA THR A 319 8.08 -10.92 14.38
C THR A 319 7.06 -9.84 14.72
N GLY A 320 5.76 -10.15 14.59
CA GLY A 320 4.66 -9.18 14.69
C GLY A 320 4.48 -8.28 13.47
N TRP A 321 5.27 -8.41 12.39
CA TRP A 321 5.20 -7.51 11.23
C TRP A 321 3.82 -7.47 10.57
N TYR A 322 3.09 -8.59 10.51
CA TYR A 322 1.74 -8.64 9.95
C TYR A 322 0.64 -8.15 10.90
N GLY A 323 0.97 -7.80 12.15
CA GLY A 323 -0.01 -7.67 13.23
C GLY A 323 -0.57 -9.03 13.66
N PRO A 324 -1.73 -9.07 14.36
CA PRO A 324 -2.39 -10.32 14.73
C PRO A 324 -2.74 -11.16 13.50
N MET A 325 -2.19 -12.37 13.41
CA MET A 325 -2.41 -13.28 12.30
C MET A 325 -3.61 -14.18 12.54
N ASP A 326 -4.58 -14.16 11.63
CA ASP A 326 -5.66 -15.13 11.57
C ASP A 326 -5.15 -16.46 10.98
N ALA A 327 -5.46 -17.59 11.62
CA ALA A 327 -5.02 -18.91 11.19
C ALA A 327 -5.42 -19.24 9.74
N ARG A 328 -6.55 -18.71 9.24
CA ARG A 328 -6.99 -18.92 7.84
C ARG A 328 -6.15 -18.14 6.82
N HIS A 329 -5.42 -17.11 7.26
CA HIS A 329 -4.55 -16.28 6.42
C HIS A 329 -3.10 -16.75 6.47
N ALA A 330 -2.65 -17.37 7.57
CA ALA A 330 -1.29 -17.91 7.70
C ALA A 330 -0.92 -18.85 6.53
N ALA A 331 -1.86 -19.68 6.07
CA ALA A 331 -1.66 -20.59 4.92
C ALA A 331 -1.48 -19.90 3.55
N ARG A 332 -1.66 -18.57 3.46
CA ARG A 332 -1.35 -17.78 2.26
C ARG A 332 0.14 -17.42 2.16
N LEU A 333 0.84 -17.38 3.30
CA LEU A 333 2.30 -17.24 3.39
C LEU A 333 2.99 -18.53 2.97
N GLY A 334 4.22 -18.44 2.47
CA GLY A 334 5.10 -19.59 2.24
C GLY A 334 5.47 -20.29 3.54
N ASP A 335 5.99 -21.51 3.43
CA ASP A 335 6.56 -22.24 4.57
C ASP A 335 7.91 -21.64 4.98
N VAL A 336 8.61 -21.02 4.02
CA VAL A 336 9.78 -20.16 4.20
C VAL A 336 9.49 -18.77 3.61
N VAL A 337 9.92 -17.73 4.31
CA VAL A 337 9.74 -16.31 3.97
C VAL A 337 11.11 -15.64 3.83
N ALA A 338 11.31 -14.93 2.72
CA ALA A 338 12.52 -14.16 2.43
C ALA A 338 12.18 -12.68 2.29
N VAL A 339 12.68 -11.83 3.20
CA VAL A 339 12.41 -10.38 3.23
C VAL A 339 13.70 -9.63 2.87
N CYS A 340 13.70 -8.91 1.75
CA CYS A 340 14.95 -8.39 1.15
C CYS A 340 15.57 -7.24 1.96
N ARG A 341 16.88 -7.24 2.10
CA ARG A 341 17.67 -6.22 2.78
C ARG A 341 18.06 -5.10 1.82
N ASP A 342 18.17 -3.89 2.36
CA ASP A 342 18.67 -2.70 1.68
C ASP A 342 18.09 -2.59 0.25
N ASN A 343 18.88 -2.60 -0.82
CA ASN A 343 18.38 -2.60 -2.21
C ASN A 343 18.59 -3.92 -2.98
N TRP A 344 18.50 -5.07 -2.30
CA TRP A 344 18.45 -6.39 -2.94
C TRP A 344 17.05 -6.78 -3.42
N ALA A 345 16.96 -7.61 -4.45
CA ALA A 345 15.70 -8.28 -4.81
C ALA A 345 15.91 -9.76 -5.08
N VAL A 346 14.85 -10.54 -4.82
CA VAL A 346 14.76 -11.95 -5.18
C VAL A 346 13.72 -12.08 -6.29
N LEU A 347 14.19 -12.35 -7.51
CA LEU A 347 13.37 -12.63 -8.69
C LEU A 347 12.98 -14.11 -8.75
N ALA A 348 11.87 -14.42 -9.40
CA ALA A 348 11.47 -15.78 -9.73
C ALA A 348 11.12 -15.85 -11.22
N THR A 349 12.11 -15.61 -12.09
CA THR A 349 11.87 -15.25 -13.51
C THR A 349 11.15 -16.32 -14.33
N ALA A 350 11.20 -17.59 -13.91
CA ALA A 350 10.47 -18.69 -14.54
C ALA A 350 8.97 -18.75 -14.17
N THR A 351 8.53 -18.01 -13.13
CA THR A 351 7.14 -18.03 -12.63
C THR A 351 6.48 -16.65 -12.53
N ASP A 352 7.27 -15.59 -12.33
CA ASP A 352 6.83 -14.20 -12.41
C ASP A 352 6.46 -13.80 -13.85
N ALA A 353 5.63 -12.77 -14.00
CA ALA A 353 5.42 -12.14 -15.31
C ALA A 353 6.73 -11.50 -15.82
N PRO A 354 7.08 -11.58 -17.12
CA PRO A 354 8.32 -11.02 -17.67
C PRO A 354 8.52 -9.50 -17.52
N SER A 355 7.49 -8.75 -17.11
CA SER A 355 7.60 -7.35 -16.68
C SER A 355 8.35 -7.21 -15.35
N VAL A 356 8.18 -8.15 -14.41
CA VAL A 356 8.74 -8.07 -13.04
C VAL A 356 10.27 -8.01 -13.06
N ALA A 357 10.92 -8.80 -13.93
CA ALA A 357 12.37 -8.80 -14.10
C ALA A 357 12.92 -7.46 -14.65
N ARG A 358 12.07 -6.64 -15.28
CA ARG A 358 12.42 -5.36 -15.91
C ARG A 358 12.17 -4.14 -15.03
N LEU A 359 11.56 -4.31 -13.86
CA LEU A 359 11.32 -3.21 -12.92
C LEU A 359 12.66 -2.59 -12.48
N VAL A 360 12.70 -1.25 -12.36
CA VAL A 360 13.87 -0.48 -11.89
C VAL A 360 13.74 -0.20 -10.41
N ALA A 361 12.73 0.59 -10.02
CA ALA A 361 12.33 0.70 -8.62
C ALA A 361 11.45 -0.48 -8.20
N MET A 362 11.54 -0.86 -6.92
CA MET A 362 10.74 -1.93 -6.31
C MET A 362 10.39 -1.56 -4.86
N HIS A 363 9.34 -2.20 -4.34
CA HIS A 363 8.87 -2.07 -2.96
C HIS A 363 8.31 -3.42 -2.45
N GLY A 364 7.93 -3.51 -1.18
CA GLY A 364 7.37 -4.70 -0.53
C GLY A 364 8.13 -5.18 0.72
N SER A 365 9.35 -4.71 0.96
CA SER A 365 10.15 -5.07 2.15
C SER A 365 10.09 -4.00 3.26
N LEU A 366 10.83 -4.25 4.34
CA LEU A 366 10.86 -3.48 5.58
C LEU A 366 11.90 -2.34 5.58
N THR A 367 12.45 -1.90 4.46
CA THR A 367 13.44 -0.80 4.51
C THR A 367 12.77 0.54 4.78
N GLU A 368 13.53 1.51 5.32
CA GLU A 368 12.96 2.82 5.67
C GLU A 368 12.34 3.55 4.45
N ALA A 369 12.95 3.40 3.28
CA ALA A 369 12.47 3.98 2.02
C ALA A 369 11.19 3.33 1.47
N GLU A 370 10.87 2.09 1.85
CA GLU A 370 9.60 1.44 1.49
C GLU A 370 8.54 1.66 2.56
N MET A 371 8.93 1.60 3.84
CA MET A 371 8.01 1.57 4.98
C MET A 371 7.53 2.96 5.41
N ARG A 372 8.36 4.00 5.34
CA ARG A 372 7.99 5.34 5.82
C ARG A 372 7.14 6.06 4.79
N ILE A 373 5.97 6.51 5.22
CA ILE A 373 5.00 7.25 4.40
C ILE A 373 4.63 8.58 5.09
N PRO A 374 4.21 9.59 4.33
CA PRO A 374 3.63 10.80 4.89
C PRO A 374 2.13 10.66 5.21
N VAL A 375 1.67 11.52 6.10
CA VAL A 375 0.31 12.03 6.12
C VAL A 375 0.42 13.55 6.08
N LEU A 376 0.17 14.14 4.91
CA LEU A 376 0.09 15.58 4.71
C LEU A 376 -1.34 16.04 4.99
N LEU A 377 -1.49 17.19 5.66
CA LEU A 377 -2.78 17.73 6.08
C LEU A 377 -2.90 19.19 5.65
N TYR A 378 -3.99 19.47 4.93
CA TYR A 378 -4.40 20.79 4.46
C TYR A 378 -5.85 21.05 4.91
N ARG A 379 -6.18 22.31 5.15
CA ARG A 379 -7.53 22.79 5.51
C ARG A 379 -7.86 23.99 4.63
N SER A 380 -9.15 24.24 4.39
CA SER A 380 -9.63 25.47 3.76
C SER A 380 -9.47 26.71 4.65
#